data_AF-A0A439S4L6-F1
#
_entry.id   AF-A0A439S4L6-F1
#
_cell.length_a   1.000
_cell.length_b   1.000
_cell.length_c   1.000
_cell.angle_alpha   90.00
_cell.angle_beta   90.00
_cell.angle_gamma   90.00
#
_symmetry.space_group_name_H-M   'P 1'
#
loop_
_entity.id
_entity.type
_entity.pdbx_description
1 polymer ?
#
loop_
_entity_poly.entity_id
_entity_poly.type
_entity_poly.pdbx_seq_one_letter_code
_entity_poly.pdbx_strand_id
1 'polypeptide(L)'
;LDPANPKASFYLAMGMAQEGRTEEATAGWQKMLAALPQDSAWRGAVEQALAESARQNVASGVPAKGPDAANVDAASSMSPQDREAMINTMVAGLAEKLRQNPRDAEGWMQLIRSYVVLGKADQARDALNRGIAVFGSDSDEAKKFTAFAVSLGLTATE
;
A
#
# COMPACT_ATOMS: atom_id res chain seq x y z
N LEU A 1 -16.97 -29.56 3.12
CA LEU A 1 -16.01 -29.22 2.04
C LEU A 1 -14.64 -29.58 2.56
N ASP A 2 -13.94 -30.48 1.88
CA ASP A 2 -12.65 -30.99 2.33
C ASP A 2 -11.60 -29.87 2.28
N PRO A 3 -11.06 -29.42 3.44
CA PRO A 3 -10.13 -28.28 3.49
C PRO A 3 -8.75 -28.60 2.89
N ALA A 4 -8.52 -29.85 2.48
CA ALA A 4 -7.29 -30.32 1.86
C ALA A 4 -7.36 -30.43 0.33
N ASN A 5 -8.47 -30.04 -0.33
CA ASN A 5 -8.58 -30.14 -1.78
C ASN A 5 -7.91 -28.94 -2.48
N PRO A 6 -6.76 -29.12 -3.15
CA PRO A 6 -6.02 -28.03 -3.79
C PRO A 6 -6.86 -27.31 -4.86
N LYS A 7 -7.74 -28.04 -5.55
CA LYS A 7 -8.67 -27.45 -6.52
C LYS A 7 -9.59 -26.43 -5.84
N ALA A 8 -10.20 -26.80 -4.71
CA ALA A 8 -11.13 -25.93 -4.00
C ALA A 8 -10.44 -24.66 -3.47
N SER A 9 -9.24 -24.81 -2.90
CA SER A 9 -8.43 -23.67 -2.43
C SER A 9 -8.04 -22.72 -3.57
N PHE A 10 -7.70 -23.27 -4.75
CA PHE A 10 -7.38 -22.45 -5.93
C PHE A 10 -8.57 -21.61 -6.40
N TYR A 11 -9.75 -22.21 -6.55
CA TYR A 11 -10.95 -21.50 -6.99
C TYR A 11 -11.45 -20.49 -5.94
N LEU A 12 -11.29 -20.78 -4.65
CA LEU A 12 -11.63 -19.84 -3.58
C LEU A 12 -10.76 -18.58 -3.64
N ALA A 13 -9.45 -18.74 -3.78
CA ALA A 13 -8.53 -17.62 -3.95
C ALA A 13 -8.81 -16.81 -5.23
N MET A 14 -9.13 -17.49 -6.33
CA MET A 14 -9.53 -16.81 -7.57
C MET A 14 -10.85 -16.04 -7.45
N GLY A 15 -11.80 -16.52 -6.64
CA GLY A 15 -13.03 -15.77 -6.32
C GLY A 15 -12.72 -14.46 -5.60
N MET A 16 -11.85 -14.53 -4.59
CA MET A 16 -11.40 -13.34 -3.85
C MET A 16 -10.71 -12.33 -4.77
N ALA A 17 -9.88 -12.78 -5.73
CA ALA A 17 -9.25 -11.89 -6.70
C ALA A 17 -10.28 -11.16 -7.59
N GLN A 18 -11.34 -11.85 -8.02
CA GLN A 18 -12.41 -11.25 -8.82
C GLN A 18 -13.25 -10.23 -8.02
N GLU A 19 -13.38 -10.43 -6.71
CA GLU A 19 -13.98 -9.47 -5.79
C GLU A 19 -13.07 -8.25 -5.49
N GLY A 20 -11.89 -8.18 -6.10
CA GLY A 20 -10.90 -7.12 -5.85
C GLY A 20 -10.05 -7.34 -4.60
N ARG A 21 -10.24 -8.48 -3.90
CA ARG A 21 -9.47 -8.88 -2.71
C ARG A 21 -8.17 -9.57 -3.12
N THR A 22 -7.39 -8.91 -3.96
CA THR A 22 -6.18 -9.45 -4.60
C THR A 22 -5.11 -9.85 -3.58
N GLU A 23 -5.00 -9.13 -2.46
CA GLU A 23 -4.08 -9.48 -1.37
C GLU A 23 -4.43 -10.81 -0.71
N GLU A 24 -5.71 -11.02 -0.40
CA GLU A 24 -6.21 -12.25 0.23
C GLU A 24 -6.16 -13.44 -0.73
N ALA A 25 -6.42 -13.20 -2.02
CA ALA A 25 -6.22 -14.17 -3.08
C ALA A 25 -4.75 -14.62 -3.19
N THR A 26 -3.83 -13.65 -3.20
CA THR A 26 -2.38 -13.89 -3.27
C THR A 26 -1.89 -14.70 -2.07
N ALA A 27 -2.31 -14.33 -0.85
CA ALA A 27 -1.98 -15.09 0.35
C ALA A 27 -2.53 -16.53 0.30
N GLY A 28 -3.75 -16.72 -0.22
CA GLY A 28 -4.35 -18.03 -0.42
C GLY A 28 -3.56 -18.92 -1.40
N TRP A 29 -3.14 -18.35 -2.53
CA TRP A 29 -2.30 -19.03 -3.52
C TRP A 29 -0.89 -19.36 -3.00
N GLN A 30 -0.24 -18.47 -2.25
CA GLN A 30 1.06 -18.75 -1.62
C GLN A 30 0.99 -19.91 -0.62
N LYS A 31 -0.04 -19.92 0.22
CA LYS A 31 -0.26 -21.01 1.19
C LYS A 31 -0.52 -22.33 0.49
N MET A 32 -1.26 -22.31 -0.61
CA MET A 32 -1.46 -23.48 -1.47
C MET A 32 -0.15 -23.95 -2.10
N LEU A 33 0.69 -23.04 -2.61
CA LEU A 33 1.98 -23.38 -3.20
C LEU A 33 2.91 -24.10 -2.21
N ALA A 34 2.93 -23.62 -0.96
CA ALA A 34 3.72 -24.20 0.12
C ALA A 34 3.23 -25.59 0.57
N ALA A 35 1.91 -25.85 0.44
CA ALA A 35 1.31 -27.12 0.83
C ALA A 35 1.26 -28.16 -0.31
N LEU A 36 1.45 -27.75 -1.57
CA LEU A 36 1.42 -28.65 -2.72
C LEU A 36 2.70 -29.50 -2.82
N PRO A 37 2.64 -30.80 -3.20
CA PRO A 37 3.80 -31.65 -3.49
C PRO A 37 4.42 -31.32 -4.85
N GLN A 38 5.75 -31.45 -5.02
CA GLN A 38 6.55 -30.96 -6.19
C GLN A 38 6.05 -31.39 -7.58
N ASP A 39 5.29 -32.48 -7.65
CA ASP A 39 4.70 -33.03 -8.88
C ASP A 39 3.24 -32.58 -9.14
N SER A 40 2.67 -31.73 -8.28
CA SER A 40 1.28 -31.29 -8.41
C SER A 40 1.01 -30.52 -9.70
N ALA A 41 0.02 -30.99 -10.48
CA ALA A 41 -0.50 -30.30 -11.66
C ALA A 41 -1.04 -28.89 -11.39
N TRP A 42 -1.38 -28.58 -10.12
CA TRP A 42 -1.88 -27.26 -9.73
C TRP A 42 -0.77 -26.24 -9.47
N ARG A 43 0.49 -26.68 -9.36
CA ARG A 43 1.61 -25.78 -9.02
C ARG A 43 1.80 -24.69 -10.07
N GLY A 44 1.86 -25.08 -11.35
CA GLY A 44 1.99 -24.11 -12.45
C GLY A 44 0.83 -23.12 -12.49
N ALA A 45 -0.39 -23.56 -12.22
CA ALA A 45 -1.56 -22.68 -12.17
C ALA A 45 -1.48 -21.66 -11.02
N VAL A 46 -1.00 -22.09 -9.84
CA VAL A 46 -0.79 -21.22 -8.68
C VAL A 46 0.33 -20.21 -8.92
N GLU A 47 1.45 -20.65 -9.50
CA GLU A 47 2.58 -19.77 -9.84
C GLU A 47 2.18 -18.70 -10.87
N GLN A 48 1.40 -19.08 -11.88
CA GLN A 48 0.85 -18.14 -12.86
C GLN A 48 -0.10 -17.12 -12.23
N ALA A 49 -1.01 -17.56 -11.34
CA ALA A 49 -1.94 -16.66 -10.65
C ALA A 49 -1.20 -15.65 -9.73
N LEU A 50 -0.13 -16.08 -9.07
CA LEU A 50 0.73 -15.21 -8.28
C LEU A 50 1.47 -14.17 -9.16
N ALA A 51 1.98 -14.59 -10.31
CA ALA A 51 2.64 -13.69 -11.25
C ALA A 51 1.68 -12.65 -11.85
N GLU A 52 0.44 -13.05 -12.18
CA GLU A 52 -0.61 -12.13 -12.64
C GLU A 52 -0.98 -11.11 -11.55
N SER A 53 -1.16 -11.57 -10.31
CA SER A 53 -1.50 -10.71 -9.17
C SER A 53 -0.38 -9.73 -8.82
N ALA A 54 0.88 -10.15 -8.99
CA ALA A 54 2.03 -9.27 -8.88
C ALA A 54 2.01 -8.21 -9.98
N ARG A 55 1.76 -8.60 -11.24
CA ARG A 55 1.65 -7.66 -12.39
C ARG A 55 0.52 -6.64 -12.19
N GLN A 56 -0.62 -7.06 -11.65
CA GLN A 56 -1.72 -6.17 -11.34
C GLN A 56 -1.37 -5.18 -10.21
N ASN A 57 -0.65 -5.62 -9.17
CA ASN A 57 -0.16 -4.73 -8.12
C ASN A 57 0.79 -3.64 -8.66
N VAL A 58 1.75 -4.01 -9.50
CA VAL A 58 2.66 -3.01 -10.12
C VAL A 58 1.92 -2.06 -11.06
N ALA A 59 0.94 -2.54 -11.82
CA ALA A 59 0.11 -1.69 -12.70
C ALA A 59 -0.79 -0.72 -11.91
N SER A 60 -1.24 -1.12 -10.71
CA SER A 60 -1.97 -0.27 -9.78
C SER A 60 -1.07 0.65 -8.94
N GLY A 61 0.25 0.68 -9.17
CA GLY A 61 1.18 1.54 -8.45
C GLY A 61 1.46 1.12 -7.00
N VAL A 62 1.02 -0.08 -6.59
CA VAL A 62 1.27 -0.66 -5.27
C VAL A 62 2.54 -1.52 -5.39
N PRO A 63 3.70 -1.10 -4.87
CA PRO A 63 4.91 -1.90 -5.00
C PRO A 63 4.74 -3.20 -4.22
N ALA A 64 4.91 -4.34 -4.91
CA ALA A 64 4.97 -5.66 -4.31
C ALA A 64 6.19 -5.75 -3.37
N LYS A 65 5.95 -5.47 -2.10
CA LYS A 65 6.83 -5.82 -0.99
C LYS A 65 6.05 -6.73 -0.06
N GLY A 66 5.77 -7.94 -0.52
CA GLY A 66 5.26 -9.00 0.35
C GLY A 66 6.40 -9.43 1.29
N PRO A 67 6.19 -9.53 2.60
CA PRO A 67 7.15 -10.15 3.50
C PRO A 67 7.26 -11.64 3.15
N ASP A 68 8.48 -12.18 3.13
CA ASP A 68 8.71 -13.62 3.26
C ASP A 68 7.83 -14.18 4.38
N ALA A 69 7.21 -15.33 4.13
CA ALA A 69 6.26 -15.99 5.03
C ALA A 69 6.84 -16.40 6.40
N ALA A 70 8.12 -16.09 6.67
CA ALA A 70 8.72 -16.13 8.00
C ALA A 70 8.37 -14.90 8.88
N ASN A 71 7.77 -13.83 8.32
CA ASN A 71 7.56 -12.56 9.03
C ASN A 71 6.10 -12.26 9.41
N VAL A 72 5.16 -13.18 9.13
CA VAL A 72 3.74 -12.99 9.50
C VAL A 72 3.50 -13.27 10.99
N ASP A 73 4.39 -14.02 11.64
CA ASP A 73 4.43 -14.14 13.11
C ASP A 73 4.96 -12.86 13.78
N ALA A 74 5.73 -12.04 13.04
CA ALA A 74 6.28 -10.78 13.52
C ALA A 74 5.33 -9.57 13.34
N ALA A 75 4.40 -9.58 12.39
CA ALA A 75 3.47 -8.44 12.17
C ALA A 75 2.33 -8.36 13.21
N SER A 76 1.94 -9.50 13.79
CA SER A 76 1.03 -9.59 14.95
C SER A 76 1.77 -9.48 16.29
N SER A 77 3.09 -9.63 16.29
CA SER A 77 3.98 -9.46 17.45
C SER A 77 4.74 -8.13 17.46
N MET A 78 4.53 -7.27 16.46
CA MET A 78 5.13 -5.95 16.41
C MET A 78 4.45 -5.05 17.44
N SER A 79 5.26 -4.46 18.32
CA SER A 79 4.79 -3.42 19.22
C SER A 79 4.22 -2.26 18.39
N PRO A 80 3.22 -1.53 18.90
CA PRO A 80 2.70 -0.33 18.23
C PRO A 80 3.82 0.62 17.76
N GLN A 81 4.90 0.70 18.55
CA GLN A 81 6.10 1.49 18.25
C GLN A 81 6.86 1.02 17.00
N ASP A 82 7.03 -0.28 16.79
CA ASP A 82 7.70 -0.83 15.61
C ASP A 82 6.89 -0.59 14.34
N ARG A 83 5.56 -0.69 14.44
CA ARG A 83 4.64 -0.38 13.35
C ARG A 83 4.71 1.11 12.99
N GLU A 84 4.72 1.99 13.98
CA GLU A 84 4.89 3.43 13.75
C GLU A 84 6.25 3.75 13.11
N ALA A 85 7.35 3.14 13.57
CA ALA A 85 8.68 3.33 13.00
C ALA A 85 8.75 2.90 11.52
N MET A 86 8.11 1.78 11.19
CA MET A 86 7.99 1.31 9.81
C MET A 86 7.19 2.29 8.95
N ILE A 87 6.03 2.76 9.43
CA ILE A 87 5.19 3.72 8.70
C ILE A 87 5.96 5.03 8.49
N ASN A 88 6.66 5.52 9.51
CA ASN A 88 7.51 6.72 9.41
C ASN A 88 8.58 6.59 8.33
N THR A 89 9.21 5.42 8.21
CA THR A 89 10.21 5.14 7.17
C THR A 89 9.59 5.17 5.76
N MET A 90 8.39 4.61 5.61
CA MET A 90 7.66 4.63 4.33
C MET A 90 7.27 6.06 3.92
N VAL A 91 6.78 6.86 4.87
CA VAL A 91 6.40 8.26 4.63
C VAL A 91 7.63 9.12 4.29
N ALA A 92 8.77 8.87 4.94
CA ALA A 92 10.04 9.52 4.59
C ALA A 92 10.48 9.17 3.16
N GLY A 93 10.31 7.91 2.73
CA GLY A 93 10.59 7.50 1.36
C GLY A 93 9.67 8.19 0.33
N LEU A 94 8.38 8.36 0.66
CA LEU A 94 7.45 9.13 -0.17
C LEU A 94 7.87 10.60 -0.29
N ALA A 95 8.28 11.22 0.82
CA ALA A 95 8.76 12.60 0.81
C ALA A 95 10.02 12.79 -0.05
N GLU A 96 10.96 11.84 -0.01
CA GLU A 96 12.16 11.86 -0.87
C GLU A 96 11.80 11.69 -2.35
N LYS A 97 10.88 10.77 -2.66
CA LYS A 97 10.38 10.59 -4.02
C LYS A 97 9.76 11.89 -4.57
N LEU A 98 9.02 12.61 -3.75
CA LEU A 98 8.42 13.90 -4.11
C LEU A 98 9.43 15.02 -4.28
N ARG A 99 10.59 14.96 -3.60
CA ARG A 99 11.71 15.88 -3.91
C ARG A 99 12.27 15.64 -5.31
N GLN A 100 12.32 14.39 -5.74
CA GLN A 100 12.83 14.01 -7.07
C GLN A 100 11.79 14.24 -8.17
N ASN A 101 10.51 14.01 -7.86
CA ASN A 101 9.38 14.29 -8.75
C ASN A 101 8.41 15.27 -8.10
N PRO A 102 8.75 16.58 -8.08
CA PRO A 102 7.95 17.57 -7.37
C PRO A 102 6.58 17.78 -8.03
N ARG A 103 6.43 17.52 -9.33
CA ARG A 103 5.16 17.73 -10.06
C ARG A 103 4.11 16.63 -9.88
N ASP A 104 4.22 15.84 -8.82
CA ASP A 104 3.30 14.76 -8.48
C ASP A 104 2.24 15.24 -7.47
N ALA A 105 1.14 15.81 -7.97
CA ALA A 105 0.12 16.43 -7.13
C ALA A 105 -0.58 15.42 -6.19
N GLU A 106 -0.82 14.20 -6.69
CA GLU A 106 -1.45 13.13 -5.92
C GLU A 106 -0.56 12.66 -4.76
N GLY A 107 0.75 12.52 -5.02
CA GLY A 107 1.72 12.15 -4.01
C GLY A 107 1.87 13.21 -2.92
N TRP A 108 1.79 14.50 -3.25
CA TRP A 108 1.72 15.56 -2.23
C TRP A 108 0.49 15.43 -1.34
N MET A 109 -0.69 15.17 -1.91
CA MET A 109 -1.91 14.93 -1.11
C MET A 109 -1.78 13.67 -0.24
N GLN A 110 -1.21 12.60 -0.78
CA GLN A 110 -0.97 11.37 -0.02
C GLN A 110 -0.01 11.63 1.16
N LEU A 111 1.07 12.39 0.94
CA LEU A 111 2.03 12.77 1.99
C LEU A 111 1.37 13.58 3.11
N ILE A 112 0.54 14.57 2.75
CA ILE A 112 -0.22 15.38 3.72
C ILE A 112 -1.14 14.48 4.57
N ARG A 113 -1.92 13.60 3.93
CA ARG A 113 -2.81 12.65 4.64
C ARG A 113 -2.04 11.73 5.57
N SER A 114 -0.93 11.16 5.09
CA SER A 114 -0.11 10.24 5.89
C SER A 114 0.40 10.91 7.16
N TYR A 115 0.85 12.16 7.08
CA TYR A 115 1.27 12.90 8.29
C TYR A 115 0.11 13.19 9.23
N VAL A 116 -1.09 13.53 8.73
CA VAL A 116 -2.26 13.75 9.60
C VAL A 116 -2.67 12.48 10.35
N VAL A 117 -2.73 11.34 9.66
CA VAL A 117 -3.09 10.04 10.27
C VAL A 117 -2.09 9.64 11.35
N LEU A 118 -0.82 10.03 11.20
CA LEU A 118 0.24 9.82 12.19
C LEU A 118 0.24 10.87 13.32
N GLY A 119 -0.70 11.81 13.35
CA GLY A 119 -0.73 12.90 14.33
C GLY A 119 0.37 13.95 14.15
N LYS A 120 1.09 13.92 13.01
CA LYS A 120 2.23 14.78 12.70
C LYS A 120 1.77 16.05 11.97
N ALA A 121 0.97 16.87 12.66
CA ALA A 121 0.35 18.05 12.09
C ALA A 121 1.37 19.05 11.49
N ASP A 122 2.50 19.29 12.16
CA ASP A 122 3.55 20.19 11.67
C ASP A 122 4.18 19.70 10.36
N GLN A 123 4.45 18.39 10.26
CA GLN A 123 4.99 17.79 9.04
C GLN A 123 3.97 17.82 7.89
N ALA A 124 2.68 17.68 8.20
CA ALA A 124 1.62 17.79 7.21
C ALA A 124 1.50 19.23 6.66
N ARG A 125 1.67 20.25 7.52
CA ARG A 125 1.70 21.67 7.11
C ARG A 125 2.92 22.00 6.26
N ASP A 126 4.10 21.49 6.62
CA ASP A 126 5.31 21.65 5.79
C ASP A 126 5.13 20.98 4.41
N ALA A 127 4.58 19.77 4.35
CA ALA A 127 4.29 19.08 3.10
C ALA A 127 3.28 19.87 2.23
N LEU A 128 2.24 20.44 2.85
CA LEU A 128 1.28 21.33 2.18
C LEU A 128 1.97 22.56 1.57
N ASN A 129 2.78 23.28 2.37
CA ASN A 129 3.47 24.48 1.91
C ASN A 129 4.44 24.18 0.76
N ARG A 130 5.15 23.05 0.82
CA ARG A 130 6.04 22.60 -0.25
C ARG A 130 5.26 22.26 -1.52
N GLY A 131 4.16 21.52 -1.40
CA GLY A 131 3.27 21.25 -2.52
C GLY A 131 2.78 22.55 -3.18
N ILE A 132 2.30 23.51 -2.38
CA ILE A 132 1.88 24.83 -2.89
C ILE A 132 3.04 25.55 -3.59
N ALA A 133 4.24 25.56 -3.00
CA ALA A 133 5.40 26.23 -3.59
C ALA A 133 5.84 25.61 -4.93
N VAL A 134 5.69 24.29 -5.10
CA VAL A 134 6.04 23.60 -6.35
C VAL A 134 5.09 23.95 -7.49
N PHE A 135 3.78 24.01 -7.21
CA PHE A 135 2.75 24.27 -8.23
C PHE A 135 2.45 25.76 -8.39
N GLY A 136 2.84 26.58 -7.41
CA GLY A 136 2.54 28.00 -7.33
C GLY A 136 1.23 28.26 -6.59
N SER A 137 1.22 29.29 -5.73
CA SER A 137 0.10 29.60 -4.83
C SER A 137 -1.22 29.93 -5.53
N ASP A 138 -1.18 30.41 -6.77
CA ASP A 138 -2.36 30.72 -7.59
C ASP A 138 -2.91 29.52 -8.40
N SER A 139 -2.20 28.39 -8.41
CA SER A 139 -2.60 27.20 -9.18
C SER A 139 -3.87 26.55 -8.63
N ASP A 140 -4.58 25.84 -9.50
CA ASP A 140 -5.72 25.01 -9.09
C ASP A 140 -5.28 23.87 -8.18
N GLU A 141 -4.06 23.34 -8.35
CA GLU A 141 -3.45 22.37 -7.46
C GLU A 141 -3.24 22.92 -6.05
N ALA A 142 -2.72 24.15 -5.90
CA ALA A 142 -2.55 24.78 -4.59
C ALA A 142 -3.89 24.97 -3.86
N LYS A 143 -4.96 25.36 -4.58
CA LYS A 143 -6.31 25.46 -4.03
C LYS A 143 -6.83 24.09 -3.57
N LYS A 144 -6.62 23.04 -4.38
CA LYS A 144 -6.97 21.66 -4.02
C LYS A 144 -6.22 21.19 -2.77
N PHE A 145 -4.92 21.46 -2.66
CA PHE A 145 -4.15 21.06 -1.49
C PHE A 145 -4.64 21.75 -0.22
N THR A 146 -4.95 23.04 -0.31
CA THR A 146 -5.47 23.82 0.81
C THR A 146 -6.84 23.29 1.25
N ALA A 147 -7.76 23.09 0.31
CA ALA A 147 -9.09 22.55 0.60
C ALA A 147 -9.00 21.12 1.20
N PHE A 148 -8.09 20.31 0.67
CA PHE A 148 -7.83 18.97 1.18
C PHE A 148 -7.28 18.99 2.61
N ALA A 149 -6.30 19.85 2.89
CA ALA A 149 -5.74 20.00 4.23
C ALA A 149 -6.81 20.42 5.25
N VAL A 150 -7.66 21.38 4.89
CA VAL A 150 -8.81 21.80 5.72
C VAL A 150 -9.76 20.64 5.98
N SER A 151 -10.06 19.82 4.97
CA SER A 151 -10.93 18.63 5.14
C SER A 151 -10.36 17.59 6.10
N LEU A 152 -9.04 17.58 6.28
CA LEU A 152 -8.32 16.71 7.22
C LEU A 152 -8.18 17.31 8.63
N GLY A 153 -8.73 18.51 8.86
CA GLY A 153 -8.61 19.21 10.13
C GLY A 153 -7.26 19.92 10.34
N LEU A 154 -6.43 20.05 9.29
CA LEU A 154 -5.28 20.94 9.31
C LEU A 154 -5.78 22.37 9.18
N THR A 155 -6.11 23.00 10.30
CA THR A 155 -6.32 24.43 10.32
C THR A 155 -4.99 25.12 10.06
N ALA A 156 -4.99 26.08 9.14
CA ALA A 156 -3.96 27.09 9.10
C ALA A 156 -4.03 27.79 10.46
N THR A 157 -2.97 27.64 11.26
CA THR A 157 -2.80 28.46 12.45
C THR A 157 -2.76 29.90 11.99
N GLU A 158 -3.71 30.70 12.49
CA GLU A 158 -3.78 32.16 12.34
C GLU A 158 -2.50 32.86 12.80
#